data_AF-A0A419FVL5-F1
#
_entry.id   AF-A0A419FVL5-F1
#
_cell.length_a   1.000
_cell.length_b   1.000
_cell.length_c   1.000
_cell.angle_alpha   90.00
_cell.angle_beta   90.00
_cell.angle_gamma   90.00
#
_symmetry.space_group_name_H-M   'P 1'
#
loop_
_entity.id
_entity.type
_entity.pdbx_description
1 polymer ?
#
loop_
_entity_poly.entity_id
_entity_poly.type
_entity_poly.pdbx_seq_one_letter_code
_entity_poly.pdbx_strand_id
1 'polypeptide(L)'
;MTTDYSGIFRTLLDSKEKPVTFENLYDELVFPKQVGRETVKKRLRTFIKNHPEYLDKLLGFYPDAETIIQMTERELGVAVNKDNLFSVNKKCKLIVDKLTKPLHEEFLRDLFHGKTDETDRVTVVFSELLELIYENYGDFINEKGNSLVSIAGSMNEMILIRGLRSVGLRDDDNFYKTGRQSEADLNIIHRPQTGNSKTLYVEIKSYHARERFLRGLRDIPHPEKIGIGFFISPKEFNPSRTSLYVSAGTWAIYMPDETWQELDSKSKEFNSVTQSKLYRPLSMFCDDMLVFCQTGKIRNF
;
A
#
# COMPACT_ATOMS: atom_id res chain seq x y z
N MET A 1 -38.41 0.24 -9.91
CA MET A 1 -37.74 -1.06 -9.83
C MET A 1 -36.24 -0.82 -9.70
N THR A 2 -35.62 -1.24 -8.60
CA THR A 2 -34.16 -1.19 -8.41
C THR A 2 -33.55 -2.42 -9.09
N THR A 3 -32.63 -2.22 -10.02
CA THR A 3 -31.88 -3.32 -10.65
C THR A 3 -31.07 -4.07 -9.59
N ASP A 4 -31.25 -5.39 -9.49
CA ASP A 4 -30.45 -6.26 -8.62
C ASP A 4 -29.11 -6.59 -9.27
N TYR A 5 -28.13 -5.69 -9.11
CA TYR A 5 -26.78 -5.91 -9.61
C TYR A 5 -26.09 -7.12 -8.98
N SER A 6 -26.41 -7.47 -7.74
CA SER A 6 -25.74 -8.56 -7.03
C SER A 6 -26.11 -9.90 -7.64
N GLY A 7 -27.40 -10.14 -7.89
CA GLY A 7 -27.87 -11.33 -8.60
C GLY A 7 -27.32 -11.43 -10.03
N ILE A 8 -27.24 -10.31 -10.74
CA ILE A 8 -26.68 -10.25 -12.10
C ILE A 8 -25.18 -10.62 -12.11
N PHE A 9 -24.36 -9.98 -11.27
CA PHE A 9 -22.93 -10.26 -11.21
C PHE A 9 -22.64 -11.70 -10.80
N ARG A 10 -23.39 -12.23 -9.83
CA ARG A 10 -23.29 -13.63 -9.42
C ARG A 10 -23.53 -14.56 -10.60
N THR A 11 -24.67 -14.40 -11.28
CA THR A 11 -25.06 -15.24 -12.42
C THR A 11 -24.01 -15.20 -13.53
N LEU A 12 -23.53 -14.00 -13.89
CA LEU A 12 -22.52 -13.84 -14.92
C LEU A 12 -21.19 -14.49 -14.52
N LEU A 13 -20.65 -14.18 -13.33
CA LEU A 13 -19.35 -14.71 -12.91
C LEU A 13 -19.37 -16.22 -12.65
N ASP A 14 -20.49 -16.77 -12.15
CA ASP A 14 -20.65 -18.22 -11.96
C ASP A 14 -20.65 -18.97 -13.31
N SER A 15 -21.14 -18.33 -14.37
CA SER A 15 -21.12 -18.90 -15.73
C SER A 15 -19.74 -18.88 -16.41
N LYS A 16 -18.73 -18.22 -15.81
CA LYS A 16 -17.39 -18.11 -16.40
C LYS A 16 -16.48 -19.20 -15.86
N GLU A 17 -16.00 -20.05 -16.78
CA GLU A 17 -14.97 -21.03 -16.48
C GLU A 17 -13.62 -20.36 -16.20
N LYS A 18 -13.30 -19.29 -16.92
CA LYS A 18 -12.07 -18.50 -16.78
C LYS A 18 -12.34 -17.13 -16.17
N PRO A 19 -11.36 -16.52 -15.48
CA PRO A 19 -11.45 -15.13 -15.05
C PRO A 19 -11.71 -14.19 -16.23
N VAL A 20 -12.50 -13.13 -16.01
CA VAL A 20 -12.88 -12.16 -17.06
C VAL A 20 -12.46 -10.75 -16.69
N THR A 21 -12.21 -9.91 -17.69
CA THR A 21 -11.98 -8.48 -17.47
C THR A 21 -13.28 -7.75 -17.11
N PHE A 22 -13.17 -6.56 -16.51
CA PHE A 22 -14.34 -5.72 -16.26
C PHE A 22 -15.03 -5.32 -17.57
N GLU A 23 -14.27 -5.14 -18.64
CA GLU A 23 -14.71 -4.77 -19.98
C GLU A 23 -15.59 -5.87 -20.57
N ASN A 24 -15.14 -7.13 -20.54
CA ASN A 24 -15.97 -8.26 -21.00
C ASN A 24 -17.25 -8.40 -20.17
N LEU A 25 -17.14 -8.26 -18.85
CA LEU A 25 -18.31 -8.30 -17.98
C LEU A 25 -19.30 -7.16 -18.31
N TYR A 26 -18.79 -5.96 -18.61
CA TYR A 26 -19.61 -4.79 -18.93
C TYR A 26 -20.33 -4.95 -20.27
N ASP A 27 -19.66 -5.46 -21.30
CA ASP A 27 -20.23 -5.64 -22.65
C ASP A 27 -21.34 -6.70 -22.68
N GLU A 28 -21.25 -7.70 -21.80
CA GLU A 28 -22.28 -8.75 -21.66
C GLU A 28 -23.50 -8.31 -20.85
N LEU A 29 -23.42 -7.19 -20.14
CA LEU A 29 -24.54 -6.69 -19.35
C LEU A 29 -25.59 -6.05 -20.26
N VAL A 30 -26.64 -6.81 -20.56
CA VAL A 30 -27.83 -6.30 -21.24
C VAL A 30 -28.66 -5.49 -20.25
N PHE A 31 -28.30 -4.20 -20.05
CA PHE A 31 -29.09 -3.30 -19.21
C PHE A 31 -30.26 -2.68 -20.00
N PRO A 32 -31.48 -2.63 -19.42
CA PRO A 32 -32.65 -1.98 -20.06
C PRO A 32 -32.51 -0.46 -20.26
N LYS A 33 -31.50 0.16 -19.64
CA LYS A 33 -31.12 1.58 -19.77
C LYS A 33 -29.59 1.64 -19.76
N GLN A 34 -29.00 2.55 -20.54
CA GLN A 34 -27.55 2.79 -20.57
C GLN A 34 -27.05 3.26 -19.19
N VAL A 35 -26.76 2.32 -18.29
CA VAL A 35 -26.10 2.61 -17.02
C VAL A 35 -24.64 2.88 -17.35
N GLY A 36 -24.14 4.07 -16.97
CA GLY A 36 -22.76 4.42 -17.26
C GLY A 36 -21.75 3.45 -16.64
N ARG A 37 -20.68 3.17 -17.36
CA ARG A 37 -19.56 2.28 -16.98
C ARG A 37 -19.09 2.47 -15.54
N GLU A 38 -18.88 3.70 -15.10
CA GLU A 38 -18.45 4.00 -13.72
C GLU A 38 -19.46 3.60 -12.65
N THR A 39 -20.75 3.67 -12.96
CA THR A 39 -21.80 3.21 -12.05
C THR A 39 -21.74 1.69 -11.90
N VAL A 40 -21.61 0.95 -13.01
CA VAL A 40 -21.47 -0.51 -12.98
C VAL A 40 -20.20 -0.90 -12.22
N LYS A 41 -19.07 -0.22 -12.48
CA LYS A 41 -17.80 -0.45 -11.77
C LYS A 41 -17.94 -0.22 -10.26
N LYS A 42 -18.63 0.84 -9.84
CA LYS A 42 -18.92 1.11 -8.41
C LYS A 42 -19.81 0.03 -7.79
N ARG A 43 -20.81 -0.47 -8.54
CA ARG A 43 -21.66 -1.58 -8.08
C ARG A 43 -20.87 -2.88 -7.97
N LEU A 44 -19.98 -3.17 -8.93
CA LEU A 44 -19.11 -4.33 -8.88
C LEU A 44 -18.16 -4.27 -7.68
N ARG A 45 -17.58 -3.10 -7.37
CA ARG A 45 -16.77 -2.92 -6.14
C ARG A 45 -17.57 -3.24 -4.88
N THR A 46 -18.82 -2.78 -4.83
CA THR A 46 -19.72 -3.06 -3.70
C THR A 46 -20.04 -4.56 -3.61
N PHE A 47 -20.25 -5.22 -4.75
CA PHE A 47 -20.48 -6.66 -4.82
C PHE A 47 -19.26 -7.44 -4.29
N ILE A 48 -18.05 -7.15 -4.80
CA ILE A 48 -16.81 -7.80 -4.37
C ILE A 48 -16.52 -7.57 -2.88
N LYS A 49 -16.83 -6.39 -2.35
CA LYS A 49 -16.71 -6.13 -0.91
C LYS A 49 -17.56 -7.10 -0.07
N ASN A 50 -18.75 -7.42 -0.54
CA ASN A 50 -19.67 -8.33 0.16
C ASN A 50 -19.42 -9.82 -0.18
N HIS A 51 -18.79 -10.08 -1.33
CA HIS A 51 -18.55 -11.40 -1.92
C HIS A 51 -17.10 -11.54 -2.41
N PRO A 52 -16.10 -11.47 -1.52
CA PRO A 52 -14.69 -11.46 -1.90
C PRO A 52 -14.22 -12.75 -2.60
N GLU A 53 -14.95 -13.86 -2.44
CA GLU A 53 -14.72 -15.12 -3.14
C GLU A 53 -14.79 -15.00 -4.67
N TYR A 54 -15.47 -13.97 -5.19
CA TYR A 54 -15.56 -13.71 -6.63
C TYR A 54 -14.38 -12.92 -7.18
N LEU A 55 -13.46 -12.46 -6.34
CA LEU A 55 -12.36 -11.63 -6.80
C LEU A 55 -11.43 -12.37 -7.77
N ASP A 56 -11.20 -13.68 -7.55
CA ASP A 56 -10.39 -14.53 -8.44
C ASP A 56 -11.05 -14.77 -9.81
N LYS A 57 -12.33 -14.40 -9.98
CA LYS A 57 -13.04 -14.45 -11.27
C LYS A 57 -12.88 -13.17 -12.09
N LEU A 58 -12.20 -12.15 -11.58
CA LEU A 58 -12.03 -10.85 -12.23
C LEU A 58 -10.55 -10.54 -12.49
N LEU A 59 -10.18 -10.32 -13.75
CA LEU A 59 -8.83 -9.92 -14.16
C LEU A 59 -8.67 -8.41 -14.14
N GLY A 60 -7.58 -7.93 -13.56
CA GLY A 60 -7.23 -6.51 -13.50
C GLY A 60 -8.22 -5.63 -12.72
N PHE A 61 -9.18 -6.23 -12.01
CA PHE A 61 -10.11 -5.53 -11.15
C PHE A 61 -9.56 -5.44 -9.73
N TYR A 62 -9.10 -4.26 -9.35
CA TYR A 62 -8.57 -4.02 -8.02
C TYR A 62 -9.69 -3.50 -7.10
N PRO A 63 -10.02 -4.23 -6.02
CA PRO A 63 -10.93 -3.71 -5.00
C PRO A 63 -10.25 -2.56 -4.23
N ASP A 64 -11.03 -1.83 -3.44
CA ASP A 64 -10.45 -0.80 -2.58
C ASP A 64 -9.54 -1.41 -1.50
N ALA A 65 -8.67 -0.56 -0.93
CA ALA A 65 -7.74 -0.98 0.12
C ALA A 65 -8.47 -1.61 1.32
N GLU A 66 -9.68 -1.17 1.62
CA GLU A 66 -10.47 -1.64 2.78
C GLU A 66 -10.89 -3.08 2.59
N THR A 67 -11.36 -3.40 1.39
CA THR A 67 -11.72 -4.77 1.01
C THR A 67 -10.51 -5.70 1.09
N ILE A 68 -9.34 -5.27 0.60
CA ILE A 68 -8.11 -6.10 0.64
C ILE A 68 -7.68 -6.38 2.09
N ILE A 69 -7.73 -5.38 2.97
CA ILE A 69 -7.41 -5.59 4.38
C ILE A 69 -8.43 -6.51 5.05
N GLN A 70 -9.74 -6.33 4.80
CA GLN A 70 -10.78 -7.20 5.37
C GLN A 70 -10.61 -8.67 4.91
N MET A 71 -10.28 -8.89 3.64
CA MET A 71 -9.94 -10.23 3.14
C MET A 71 -8.72 -10.80 3.85
N THR A 72 -7.69 -9.98 4.05
CA THR A 72 -6.48 -10.36 4.78
C THR A 72 -6.77 -10.75 6.23
N GLU A 73 -7.58 -9.97 6.95
CA GLU A 73 -8.00 -10.29 8.32
C GLU A 73 -8.79 -11.60 8.39
N ARG A 74 -9.67 -11.84 7.42
CA ARG A 74 -10.41 -13.11 7.30
C ARG A 74 -9.48 -14.29 7.07
N GLU A 75 -8.51 -14.16 6.17
CA GLU A 75 -7.54 -15.23 5.88
C GLU A 75 -6.57 -15.50 7.04
N LEU A 76 -6.17 -14.45 7.78
CA LEU A 76 -5.27 -14.60 8.93
C LEU A 76 -6.00 -14.98 10.22
N GLY A 77 -7.34 -14.85 10.27
CA GLY A 77 -8.14 -15.08 11.47
C GLY A 77 -7.91 -14.06 12.58
N VAL A 78 -7.25 -12.93 12.28
CA VAL A 78 -6.92 -11.88 13.24
C VAL A 78 -7.14 -10.50 12.61
N ALA A 79 -7.72 -9.59 13.38
CA ALA A 79 -7.84 -8.19 12.98
C ALA A 79 -6.45 -7.50 12.97
N VAL A 80 -6.30 -6.45 12.17
CA VAL A 80 -5.08 -5.64 12.17
C VAL A 80 -4.89 -4.98 13.53
N ASN A 81 -3.70 -5.15 14.11
CA ASN A 81 -3.30 -4.56 15.38
C ASN A 81 -1.79 -4.23 15.36
N LYS A 82 -1.29 -3.63 16.44
CA LYS A 82 0.11 -3.23 16.54
C LYS A 82 1.13 -4.36 16.36
N ASP A 83 0.77 -5.59 16.67
CA ASP A 83 1.69 -6.74 16.69
C ASP A 83 1.77 -7.45 15.33
N ASN A 84 0.86 -7.14 14.39
CA ASN A 84 0.76 -7.84 13.10
C ASN A 84 0.81 -6.92 11.87
N LEU A 85 1.20 -5.65 12.02
CA LEU A 85 1.23 -4.65 10.93
C LEU A 85 1.94 -5.17 9.66
N PHE A 86 3.12 -5.77 9.85
CA PHE A 86 3.92 -6.21 8.72
C PHE A 86 3.44 -7.53 8.08
N SER A 87 2.97 -8.48 8.88
CA SER A 87 2.43 -9.74 8.35
C SER A 87 1.14 -9.49 7.57
N VAL A 88 0.29 -8.60 8.06
CA VAL A 88 -0.88 -8.08 7.32
C VAL A 88 -0.44 -7.44 6.01
N ASN A 89 0.55 -6.53 6.03
CA ASN A 89 1.04 -5.89 4.81
C ASN A 89 1.58 -6.90 3.78
N LYS A 90 2.39 -7.87 4.20
CA LYS A 90 2.86 -8.97 3.34
C LYS A 90 1.69 -9.74 2.72
N LYS A 91 0.65 -10.04 3.50
CA LYS A 91 -0.52 -10.78 3.03
C LYS A 91 -1.38 -9.96 2.06
N CYS A 92 -1.60 -8.67 2.32
CA CYS A 92 -2.23 -7.75 1.37
C CYS A 92 -1.48 -7.72 0.04
N LYS A 93 -0.13 -7.68 0.07
CA LYS A 93 0.70 -7.73 -1.13
C LYS A 93 0.44 -9.02 -1.93
N LEU A 94 0.38 -10.17 -1.26
CA LEU A 94 0.11 -11.46 -1.93
C LEU A 94 -1.26 -11.48 -2.61
N ILE A 95 -2.29 -10.89 -2.00
CA ILE A 95 -3.60 -10.73 -2.65
C ILE A 95 -3.47 -9.87 -3.90
N VAL A 96 -2.84 -8.69 -3.80
CA VAL A 96 -2.64 -7.80 -4.97
C VAL A 96 -1.83 -8.49 -6.08
N ASP A 97 -0.78 -9.23 -5.72
CA ASP A 97 0.04 -9.97 -6.69
C ASP A 97 -0.79 -11.03 -7.41
N LYS A 98 -1.71 -11.74 -6.72
CA LYS A 98 -2.61 -12.73 -7.34
C LYS A 98 -3.56 -12.11 -8.37
N LEU A 99 -3.97 -10.85 -8.19
CA LEU A 99 -4.83 -10.14 -9.15
C LEU A 99 -4.05 -9.57 -10.33
N THR A 100 -2.82 -9.15 -10.04
CA THR A 100 -1.98 -8.43 -11.00
C THR A 100 -1.25 -9.41 -11.91
N LYS A 101 -0.68 -10.49 -11.37
CA LYS A 101 0.17 -11.42 -12.12
C LYS A 101 -0.54 -12.04 -13.33
N PRO A 102 -1.78 -12.55 -13.24
CA PRO A 102 -2.49 -13.10 -14.40
C PRO A 102 -2.70 -12.07 -15.51
N LEU A 103 -2.92 -10.79 -15.17
CA LEU A 103 -3.06 -9.71 -16.15
C LEU A 103 -1.75 -9.47 -16.92
N HIS A 104 -0.61 -9.52 -16.21
CA HIS A 104 0.70 -9.43 -16.86
C HIS A 104 0.98 -10.66 -17.74
N GLU A 105 0.60 -11.86 -17.27
CA GLU A 105 0.76 -13.09 -18.04
C GLU A 105 -0.09 -13.07 -19.32
N GLU A 106 -1.35 -12.64 -19.25
CA GLU A 106 -2.23 -12.49 -20.41
C GLU A 106 -1.66 -11.48 -21.42
N PHE A 107 -1.25 -10.29 -20.96
CA PHE A 107 -0.62 -9.29 -21.82
C PHE A 107 0.62 -9.83 -22.53
N LEU A 108 1.50 -10.53 -21.82
CA LEU A 108 2.71 -11.12 -22.40
C LEU A 108 2.36 -12.26 -23.38
N ARG A 109 1.37 -13.10 -23.08
CA ARG A 109 0.91 -14.16 -23.98
C ARG A 109 0.36 -13.61 -25.29
N ASP A 110 -0.40 -12.53 -25.24
CA ASP A 110 -0.92 -11.85 -26.42
C ASP A 110 0.22 -11.23 -27.24
N LEU A 111 1.18 -10.59 -26.57
CA LEU A 111 2.31 -9.94 -27.21
C LEU A 111 3.28 -10.93 -27.85
N PHE A 112 3.42 -12.12 -27.28
CA PHE A 112 4.22 -13.23 -27.83
C PHE A 112 3.37 -14.25 -28.59
N HIS A 113 2.15 -13.88 -29.00
CA HIS A 113 1.29 -14.76 -29.79
C HIS A 113 2.00 -15.17 -31.09
N GLY A 114 1.98 -16.47 -31.39
CA GLY A 114 2.70 -17.04 -32.54
C GLY A 114 4.23 -17.12 -32.39
N LYS A 115 4.80 -16.63 -31.28
CA LYS A 115 6.23 -16.75 -30.92
C LYS A 115 6.48 -17.73 -29.76
N THR A 116 5.42 -18.38 -29.28
CA THR A 116 5.45 -19.35 -28.18
C THR A 116 5.32 -20.77 -28.73
N ASP A 117 6.19 -21.68 -28.30
CA ASP A 117 6.14 -23.09 -28.70
C ASP A 117 5.17 -23.92 -27.83
N GLU A 118 5.02 -25.21 -28.15
CA GLU A 118 4.15 -26.15 -27.43
C GLU A 118 4.55 -26.36 -25.95
N THR A 119 5.75 -25.92 -25.55
CA THR A 119 6.27 -26.00 -24.18
C THR A 119 6.20 -24.67 -23.42
N ASP A 120 5.45 -23.70 -23.94
CA ASP A 120 5.31 -22.35 -23.39
C ASP A 120 6.63 -21.56 -23.39
N ARG A 121 7.56 -21.88 -24.30
CA ARG A 121 8.81 -21.13 -24.47
C ARG A 121 8.65 -20.08 -25.56
N VAL A 122 9.08 -18.87 -25.23
CA VAL A 122 9.12 -17.74 -26.15
C VAL A 122 10.49 -17.69 -26.82
N THR A 123 10.53 -17.77 -28.16
CA THR A 123 11.76 -17.59 -28.94
C THR A 123 11.67 -16.31 -29.76
N VAL A 124 12.48 -15.32 -29.41
CA VAL A 124 12.52 -14.00 -30.07
C VAL A 124 13.95 -13.52 -30.24
N VAL A 125 14.19 -12.68 -31.24
CA VAL A 125 15.47 -11.99 -31.39
C VAL A 125 15.65 -11.01 -30.23
N PHE A 126 16.85 -10.94 -29.65
CA PHE A 126 17.10 -10.11 -28.46
C PHE A 126 16.75 -8.62 -28.67
N SER A 127 16.96 -8.07 -29.88
CA SER A 127 16.57 -6.70 -30.20
C SER A 127 15.06 -6.50 -30.17
N GLU A 128 14.28 -7.46 -30.68
CA GLU A 128 12.81 -7.44 -30.60
C GLU A 128 12.33 -7.53 -29.14
N LEU A 129 13.01 -8.34 -28.32
CA LEU A 129 12.72 -8.43 -26.90
C LEU A 129 12.96 -7.09 -26.19
N LEU A 130 14.04 -6.37 -26.54
CA LEU A 130 14.32 -5.06 -25.97
C LEU A 130 13.24 -4.05 -26.34
N GLU A 131 12.90 -3.93 -27.62
CA GLU A 131 11.84 -3.03 -28.11
C GLU A 131 10.51 -3.32 -27.40
N LEU A 132 10.14 -4.60 -27.31
CA LEU A 132 8.96 -5.07 -26.61
C LEU A 132 8.93 -4.68 -25.13
N ILE A 133 10.05 -4.81 -24.42
CA ILE A 133 10.15 -4.44 -23.01
C ILE A 133 10.06 -2.92 -22.82
N TYR A 134 10.74 -2.14 -23.67
CA TYR A 134 10.82 -0.68 -23.51
C TYR A 134 9.56 0.04 -23.95
N GLU A 135 8.96 -0.38 -25.06
CA GLU A 135 7.80 0.32 -25.64
C GLU A 135 6.49 -0.27 -25.13
N ASN A 136 6.20 -1.53 -25.45
CA ASN A 136 4.89 -2.13 -25.17
C ASN A 136 4.68 -2.39 -23.68
N TYR A 137 5.64 -3.04 -23.02
CA TYR A 137 5.47 -3.44 -21.62
C TYR A 137 5.60 -2.25 -20.66
N GLY A 138 6.43 -1.27 -21.00
CA GLY A 138 6.53 0.00 -20.27
C GLY A 138 5.20 0.73 -20.22
N ASP A 139 4.54 0.90 -21.37
CA ASP A 139 3.23 1.56 -21.47
C ASP A 139 2.14 0.81 -20.71
N PHE A 140 2.11 -0.52 -20.83
CA PHE A 140 1.18 -1.36 -20.07
C PHE A 140 1.37 -1.19 -18.55
N ILE A 141 2.62 -1.23 -18.06
CA ILE A 141 2.92 -0.99 -16.65
C ILE A 141 2.47 0.42 -16.22
N ASN A 142 2.71 1.43 -17.04
CA ASN A 142 2.33 2.81 -16.69
C ASN A 142 0.80 2.97 -16.59
N GLU A 143 0.05 2.36 -17.51
CA GLU A 143 -1.40 2.41 -17.53
C GLU A 143 -2.01 1.68 -16.32
N LYS A 144 -1.56 0.44 -16.04
CA LYS A 144 -2.11 -0.39 -14.96
C LYS A 144 -1.52 -0.05 -13.59
N GLY A 145 -0.25 0.37 -13.55
CA GLY A 145 0.53 0.58 -12.34
C GLY A 145 0.07 1.78 -11.51
N ASN A 146 -0.45 2.84 -12.13
CA ASN A 146 -0.90 4.04 -11.39
C ASN A 146 -2.02 3.72 -10.39
N SER A 147 -2.97 2.86 -10.77
CA SER A 147 -4.05 2.43 -9.87
C SER A 147 -3.48 1.58 -8.72
N LEU A 148 -2.56 0.67 -9.01
CA LEU A 148 -1.90 -0.18 -8.02
C LEU A 148 -1.09 0.63 -7.00
N VAL A 149 -0.37 1.65 -7.45
CA VAL A 149 0.42 2.53 -6.56
C VAL A 149 -0.50 3.25 -5.58
N SER A 150 -1.65 3.77 -6.04
CA SER A 150 -2.61 4.45 -5.17
C SER A 150 -3.25 3.51 -4.14
N ILE A 151 -3.59 2.28 -4.55
CA ILE A 151 -4.11 1.24 -3.65
C ILE A 151 -3.06 0.85 -2.62
N ALA A 152 -1.82 0.62 -3.04
CA ALA A 152 -0.73 0.27 -2.14
C ALA A 152 -0.43 1.34 -1.09
N GLY A 153 -0.44 2.62 -1.48
CA GLY A 153 -0.33 3.73 -0.52
C GLY A 153 -1.47 3.71 0.49
N SER A 154 -2.72 3.65 0.01
CA SER A 154 -3.91 3.64 0.85
C SER A 154 -3.97 2.44 1.81
N MET A 155 -3.56 1.25 1.36
CA MET A 155 -3.46 0.06 2.21
C MET A 155 -2.49 0.29 3.36
N ASN A 156 -1.29 0.80 3.07
CA ASN A 156 -0.26 1.00 4.07
C ASN A 156 -0.69 1.97 5.17
N GLU A 157 -1.26 3.11 4.77
CA GLU A 157 -1.81 4.09 5.71
C GLU A 157 -2.89 3.47 6.60
N MET A 158 -3.79 2.68 6.02
CA MET A 158 -4.89 2.08 6.76
C MET A 158 -4.46 0.95 7.70
N ILE A 159 -3.45 0.17 7.33
CA ILE A 159 -2.83 -0.80 8.24
C ILE A 159 -2.30 -0.08 9.49
N LEU A 160 -1.58 1.02 9.29
CA LEU A 160 -1.04 1.82 10.39
C LEU A 160 -2.15 2.44 11.25
N ILE A 161 -3.19 3.01 10.63
CA ILE A 161 -4.37 3.57 11.33
C ILE A 161 -5.05 2.50 12.20
N ARG A 162 -5.28 1.30 11.67
CA ARG A 162 -5.86 0.20 12.45
C ARG A 162 -4.94 -0.23 13.60
N GLY A 163 -3.63 -0.25 13.37
CA GLY A 163 -2.62 -0.41 14.41
C GLY A 163 -2.76 0.61 15.55
N LEU A 164 -2.87 1.89 15.23
CA LEU A 164 -3.05 2.97 16.20
C LEU A 164 -4.36 2.80 16.99
N ARG A 165 -5.46 2.44 16.31
CA ARG A 165 -6.74 2.14 16.97
C ARG A 165 -6.64 0.97 17.93
N SER A 166 -5.85 -0.04 17.61
CA SER A 166 -5.66 -1.22 18.48
C SER A 166 -4.98 -0.90 19.81
N VAL A 167 -4.23 0.20 19.90
CA VAL A 167 -3.64 0.69 21.16
C VAL A 167 -4.49 1.77 21.84
N GLY A 168 -5.73 1.96 21.40
CA GLY A 168 -6.71 2.86 22.01
C GLY A 168 -6.70 4.29 21.49
N LEU A 169 -5.88 4.62 20.47
CA LEU A 169 -5.89 5.94 19.85
C LEU A 169 -7.12 6.11 18.95
N ARG A 170 -7.70 7.31 18.95
CA ARG A 170 -8.94 7.63 18.24
C ARG A 170 -8.70 8.60 17.09
N ASP A 171 -9.43 8.39 16.00
CA ASP A 171 -9.44 9.31 14.86
C ASP A 171 -9.93 10.70 15.31
N ASP A 172 -9.38 11.75 14.72
CA ASP A 172 -9.66 13.18 14.94
C ASP A 172 -9.37 13.69 16.38
N ASP A 173 -9.16 12.79 17.33
CA ASP A 173 -8.69 13.11 18.67
C ASP A 173 -7.17 13.00 18.77
N ASN A 174 -6.64 11.82 18.48
CA ASN A 174 -5.22 11.52 18.63
C ASN A 174 -4.47 11.54 17.31
N PHE A 175 -5.15 11.30 16.19
CA PHE A 175 -4.55 11.37 14.87
C PHE A 175 -5.56 11.62 13.77
N TYR A 176 -5.12 12.14 12.62
CA TYR A 176 -5.95 12.30 11.43
C TYR A 176 -5.11 12.22 10.15
N LYS A 177 -5.75 11.81 9.06
CA LYS A 177 -5.14 11.79 7.72
C LYS A 177 -5.24 13.17 7.09
N THR A 178 -4.12 13.71 6.60
CA THR A 178 -3.96 15.06 6.03
C THR A 178 -4.37 15.17 4.57
N GLY A 179 -4.51 14.05 3.86
CA GLY A 179 -4.95 14.03 2.47
C GLY A 179 -3.84 14.49 1.51
N ARG A 180 -4.16 15.42 0.58
CA ARG A 180 -3.21 15.91 -0.44
C ARG A 180 -2.51 17.22 -0.09
N GLN A 181 -2.87 17.82 1.04
CA GLN A 181 -2.20 19.03 1.52
C GLN A 181 -0.89 18.55 2.16
N SER A 182 0.22 19.04 1.62
CA SER A 182 1.61 18.53 1.70
C SER A 182 2.25 18.52 3.09
N GLU A 183 1.49 18.32 4.16
CA GLU A 183 1.98 18.42 5.54
C GLU A 183 2.51 17.09 6.09
N ALA A 184 2.01 15.96 5.58
CA ALA A 184 2.44 14.56 5.81
C ALA A 184 1.40 13.63 5.16
N ASP A 185 1.50 12.31 5.35
CA ASP A 185 0.39 11.37 5.08
C ASP A 185 -0.54 11.20 6.30
N LEU A 186 0.00 11.32 7.52
CA LEU A 186 -0.72 11.16 8.79
C LEU A 186 -0.16 12.13 9.85
N ASN A 187 -1.03 12.72 10.67
CA ASN A 187 -0.65 13.57 11.79
C ASN A 187 -1.05 12.94 13.13
N ILE A 188 -0.16 12.93 14.11
CA ILE A 188 -0.42 12.47 15.49
C ILE A 188 -0.40 13.69 16.43
N ILE A 189 -1.39 13.80 17.31
CA ILE A 189 -1.59 14.99 18.14
C ILE A 189 -1.33 14.66 19.62
N HIS A 190 -0.53 15.51 20.26
CA HIS A 190 -0.43 15.63 21.70
C HIS A 190 -1.21 16.86 22.17
N ARG A 191 -2.19 16.65 23.05
CA ARG A 191 -3.03 17.70 23.65
C ARG A 191 -2.79 17.72 25.17
N PRO A 192 -1.83 18.49 25.68
CA PRO A 192 -1.62 18.59 27.11
C PRO A 192 -2.78 19.34 27.77
N GLN A 193 -3.03 19.10 29.06
CA GLN A 193 -4.00 19.89 29.84
C GLN A 193 -3.55 21.34 30.00
N THR A 194 -2.24 21.58 30.00
CA THR A 194 -1.61 22.89 30.12
C THR A 194 -0.48 23.03 29.11
N GLY A 195 -0.44 24.14 28.39
CA GLY A 195 0.59 24.43 27.38
C GLY A 195 0.11 24.19 25.95
N ASN A 196 1.05 24.24 25.00
CA ASN A 196 0.75 24.16 23.58
C ASN A 196 0.64 22.71 23.11
N SER A 197 -0.35 22.42 22.27
CA SER A 197 -0.44 21.16 21.53
C SER A 197 0.78 20.96 20.64
N LYS A 198 1.17 19.70 20.43
CA LYS A 198 2.18 19.33 19.45
C LYS A 198 1.60 18.38 18.42
N THR A 199 2.09 18.49 17.19
CA THR A 199 1.74 17.60 16.10
C THR A 199 3.00 16.89 15.62
N LEU A 200 2.95 15.58 15.51
CA LEU A 200 3.97 14.76 14.86
C LEU A 200 3.51 14.43 13.45
N TYR A 201 4.31 14.79 12.46
CA TYR A 201 4.04 14.64 11.04
C TYR A 201 4.65 13.33 10.55
N VAL A 202 3.84 12.44 9.99
CA VAL A 202 4.22 11.07 9.65
C VAL A 202 4.17 10.85 8.15
N GLU A 203 5.34 10.68 7.54
CA GLU A 203 5.49 10.32 6.14
C GLU A 203 5.44 8.80 5.98
N ILE A 204 4.48 8.29 5.20
CA ILE A 204 4.23 6.87 5.01
C ILE A 204 4.70 6.44 3.62
N LYS A 205 5.49 5.37 3.55
CA LYS A 205 5.93 4.77 2.29
C LYS A 205 5.73 3.27 2.23
N SER A 206 5.68 2.76 1.00
CA SER A 206 5.58 1.33 0.72
C SER A 206 6.95 0.64 0.83
N TYR A 207 7.21 -0.34 -0.05
CA TYR A 207 8.34 -1.25 0.05
C TYR A 207 9.73 -0.66 -0.22
N HIS A 208 9.77 0.46 -0.94
CA HIS A 208 11.00 1.12 -1.31
C HIS A 208 10.95 2.59 -0.91
N ALA A 209 11.98 3.00 -0.17
CA ALA A 209 12.17 4.39 0.19
C ALA A 209 12.42 5.20 -1.08
N ARG A 210 13.43 4.81 -1.87
CA ARG A 210 13.97 5.56 -3.03
C ARG A 210 14.18 7.06 -2.71
N GLU A 211 14.51 7.85 -3.71
CA GLU A 211 14.68 9.31 -3.54
C GLU A 211 13.40 9.97 -2.96
N ARG A 212 12.22 9.48 -3.36
CA ARG A 212 10.92 10.01 -2.93
C ARG A 212 10.69 10.04 -1.41
N PHE A 213 11.28 9.11 -0.65
CA PHE A 213 11.11 9.12 0.82
C PHE A 213 11.87 10.26 1.47
N LEU A 214 13.12 10.49 1.05
CA LEU A 214 13.91 11.62 1.54
C LEU A 214 13.27 12.95 1.13
N ARG A 215 12.76 13.02 -0.11
CA ARG A 215 12.03 14.18 -0.60
C ARG A 215 10.78 14.45 0.26
N GLY A 216 9.93 13.45 0.49
CA GLY A 216 8.75 13.60 1.34
C GLY A 216 9.08 14.13 2.74
N LEU A 217 10.11 13.57 3.38
CA LEU A 217 10.59 14.07 4.69
C LEU A 217 11.11 15.52 4.64
N ARG A 218 11.72 15.95 3.52
CA ARG A 218 12.19 17.34 3.36
C ARG A 218 11.06 18.31 3.08
N ASP A 219 10.04 17.86 2.36
CA ASP A 219 8.88 18.67 1.98
C ASP A 219 7.99 19.01 3.19
N ILE A 220 8.04 18.21 4.28
CA ILE A 220 7.40 18.54 5.56
C ILE A 220 8.12 19.74 6.21
N PRO A 221 7.46 20.91 6.35
CA PRO A 221 8.10 22.15 6.84
C PRO A 221 8.28 22.17 8.37
N HIS A 222 7.73 21.17 9.07
CA HIS A 222 7.73 21.10 10.52
C HIS A 222 8.90 20.28 11.08
N PRO A 223 9.41 20.61 12.27
CA PRO A 223 10.52 19.88 12.87
C PRO A 223 10.10 18.54 13.48
N GLU A 224 8.87 18.40 13.98
CA GLU A 224 8.34 17.15 14.53
C GLU A 224 7.94 16.16 13.42
N LYS A 225 8.91 15.55 12.74
CA LYS A 225 8.60 14.61 11.64
C LYS A 225 9.28 13.26 11.76
N ILE A 226 8.53 12.23 11.38
CA ILE A 226 9.00 10.85 11.31
C ILE A 226 8.68 10.25 9.95
N GLY A 227 9.42 9.21 9.60
CA GLY A 227 9.12 8.37 8.46
C GLY A 227 8.72 6.97 8.90
N ILE A 228 7.87 6.33 8.14
CA ILE A 228 7.50 4.93 8.32
C ILE A 228 7.31 4.27 6.97
N GLY A 229 7.72 3.01 6.86
CA GLY A 229 7.40 2.24 5.69
C GLY A 229 7.59 0.77 5.86
N PHE A 230 6.99 0.00 4.96
CA PHE A 230 7.14 -1.45 4.89
C PHE A 230 8.37 -1.84 4.07
N PHE A 231 9.50 -1.19 4.35
CA PHE A 231 10.72 -1.29 3.57
C PHE A 231 11.24 -2.73 3.54
N ILE A 232 11.68 -3.20 2.37
CA ILE A 232 12.20 -4.57 2.19
C ILE A 232 13.68 -4.61 1.81
N SER A 233 14.33 -3.45 1.68
CA SER A 233 15.70 -3.33 1.22
C SER A 233 16.56 -2.58 2.24
N PRO A 234 17.23 -3.29 3.17
CA PRO A 234 18.09 -2.65 4.17
C PRO A 234 19.24 -1.85 3.54
N LYS A 235 19.68 -2.23 2.34
CA LYS A 235 20.74 -1.54 1.57
C LYS A 235 20.39 -0.10 1.20
N GLU A 236 19.10 0.26 1.16
CA GLU A 236 18.67 1.65 0.93
C GLU A 236 18.98 2.58 2.12
N PHE A 237 19.32 2.03 3.29
CA PHE A 237 19.60 2.75 4.53
C PHE A 237 21.07 2.61 4.92
N ASN A 238 21.97 2.84 3.95
CA ASN A 238 23.41 2.88 4.19
C ASN A 238 23.83 4.19 4.90
N PRO A 239 25.06 4.30 5.42
CA PRO A 239 25.49 5.46 6.22
C PRO A 239 25.40 6.80 5.46
N SER A 240 25.72 6.82 4.16
CA SER A 240 25.63 8.03 3.33
C SER A 240 24.18 8.55 3.28
N ARG A 241 23.23 7.64 3.05
CA ARG A 241 21.81 7.98 3.02
C ARG A 241 21.24 8.28 4.40
N THR A 242 21.74 7.61 5.44
CA THR A 242 21.38 7.86 6.84
C THR A 242 21.67 9.30 7.25
N SER A 243 22.86 9.80 6.90
CA SER A 243 23.23 11.21 7.14
C SER A 243 22.24 12.19 6.51
N LEU A 244 21.71 11.89 5.32
CA LEU A 244 20.72 12.75 4.68
C LEU A 244 19.39 12.81 5.44
N TYR A 245 18.95 11.70 6.04
CA TYR A 245 17.74 11.67 6.86
C TYR A 245 17.91 12.44 8.18
N VAL A 246 19.10 12.37 8.78
CA VAL A 246 19.45 13.17 9.97
C VAL A 246 19.46 14.65 9.62
N SER A 247 20.12 15.04 8.54
CA SER A 247 20.15 16.43 8.06
C SER A 247 18.77 16.97 7.66
N ALA A 248 17.83 16.09 7.30
CA ALA A 248 16.43 16.46 7.06
C ALA A 248 15.64 16.75 8.35
N GLY A 249 16.24 16.56 9.54
CA GLY A 249 15.58 16.77 10.83
C GLY A 249 14.64 15.64 11.26
N THR A 250 14.80 14.43 10.69
CA THR A 250 13.91 13.30 10.97
C THR A 250 14.10 12.78 12.39
N TRP A 251 13.02 12.66 13.16
CA TRP A 251 13.06 12.18 14.56
C TRP A 251 13.22 10.67 14.67
N ALA A 252 12.56 9.93 13.78
CA ALA A 252 12.59 8.47 13.73
C ALA A 252 12.18 7.96 12.34
N ILE A 253 12.68 6.78 11.98
CA ILE A 253 12.29 6.01 10.81
C ILE A 253 11.92 4.60 11.26
N TYR A 254 10.63 4.26 11.15
CA TYR A 254 10.10 2.92 11.48
C TYR A 254 10.12 2.03 10.25
N MET A 255 10.60 0.79 10.42
CA MET A 255 10.72 -0.19 9.34
C MET A 255 10.51 -1.61 9.86
N PRO A 256 10.14 -2.59 9.02
CA PRO A 256 9.91 -3.95 9.47
C PRO A 256 11.09 -4.49 10.27
N ASP A 257 10.80 -5.22 11.35
CA ASP A 257 11.80 -5.70 12.30
C ASP A 257 12.92 -6.49 11.61
N GLU A 258 12.59 -7.32 10.61
CA GLU A 258 13.57 -8.04 9.80
C GLU A 258 14.51 -7.08 9.02
N THR A 259 13.97 -6.01 8.44
CA THR A 259 14.77 -5.01 7.71
C THR A 259 15.62 -4.18 8.66
N TRP A 260 15.09 -3.85 9.84
CA TRP A 260 15.85 -3.18 10.89
C TRP A 260 17.02 -4.05 11.38
N GLN A 261 16.81 -5.35 11.57
CA GLN A 261 17.85 -6.29 11.98
C GLN A 261 18.99 -6.37 10.96
N GLU A 262 18.70 -6.29 9.67
CA GLU A 262 19.68 -6.38 8.58
C GLU A 262 20.36 -5.05 8.20
N LEU A 263 20.05 -3.94 8.89
CA LEU A 263 20.73 -2.67 8.63
C LEU A 263 22.24 -2.75 8.89
N ASP A 264 22.98 -1.98 8.11
CA ASP A 264 24.40 -1.71 8.35
C ASP A 264 24.61 -1.20 9.79
N SER A 265 25.64 -1.72 10.48
CA SER A 265 25.85 -1.40 11.89
C SER A 265 26.12 0.09 12.11
N LYS A 266 26.85 0.75 11.21
CA LYS A 266 27.11 2.19 11.29
C LYS A 266 25.82 2.98 11.12
N SER A 267 24.91 2.54 10.25
CA SER A 267 23.58 3.17 10.11
C SER A 267 22.76 3.10 11.40
N LYS A 268 22.82 1.99 12.15
CA LYS A 268 22.12 1.83 13.45
C LYS A 268 22.70 2.70 14.57
N GLU A 269 23.93 3.17 14.42
CA GLU A 269 24.58 4.02 15.42
C GLU A 269 24.08 5.47 15.37
N PHE A 270 23.53 5.93 14.24
CA PHE A 270 23.01 7.28 14.10
C PHE A 270 21.85 7.56 15.08
N ASN A 271 21.97 8.70 15.75
CA ASN A 271 20.91 9.29 16.55
C ASN A 271 20.23 10.40 15.74
N SER A 272 18.95 10.61 16.00
CA SER A 272 18.19 11.73 15.46
C SER A 272 18.48 13.04 16.22
N VAL A 273 17.88 14.12 15.74
CA VAL A 273 17.96 15.45 16.38
C VAL A 273 17.45 15.47 17.82
N THR A 274 16.64 14.47 18.21
CA THR A 274 16.15 14.30 19.59
C THR A 274 17.07 13.44 20.46
N GLN A 275 18.28 13.11 19.96
CA GLN A 275 19.27 12.24 20.61
C GLN A 275 18.81 10.78 20.84
N SER A 276 17.70 10.38 20.21
CA SER A 276 17.22 9.00 20.22
C SER A 276 17.68 8.24 18.97
N LYS A 277 17.61 6.91 18.96
CA LYS A 277 17.92 6.13 17.75
C LYS A 277 17.02 6.53 16.57
N LEU A 278 17.66 6.82 15.43
CA LEU A 278 16.97 7.19 14.20
C LEU A 278 16.13 6.03 13.66
N TYR A 279 16.73 4.85 13.50
CA TYR A 279 16.04 3.68 12.97
C TYR A 279 15.43 2.83 14.08
N ARG A 280 14.15 2.50 13.93
CA ARG A 280 13.35 1.76 14.92
C ARG A 280 12.60 0.60 14.26
N PRO A 281 12.40 -0.52 14.96
CA PRO A 281 11.55 -1.59 14.47
C PRO A 281 10.08 -1.14 14.43
N LEU A 282 9.34 -1.63 13.44
CA LEU A 282 7.95 -1.27 13.19
C LEU A 282 7.04 -1.70 14.35
N SER A 283 7.38 -2.79 15.04
CA SER A 283 6.70 -3.25 16.25
C SER A 283 6.62 -2.19 17.36
N MET A 284 7.51 -1.19 17.36
CA MET A 284 7.49 -0.10 18.34
C MET A 284 6.58 1.07 17.96
N PHE A 285 6.13 1.17 16.71
CA PHE A 285 5.48 2.36 16.17
C PHE A 285 4.25 2.77 16.97
N CYS A 286 3.27 1.88 17.14
CA CYS A 286 2.01 2.22 17.81
C CYS A 286 2.21 2.62 19.27
N ASP A 287 3.11 1.93 19.98
CA ASP A 287 3.43 2.25 21.37
C ASP A 287 4.17 3.60 21.48
N ASP A 288 5.05 3.91 20.54
CA ASP A 288 5.70 5.23 20.46
C ASP A 288 4.69 6.35 20.19
N MET A 289 3.69 6.12 19.34
CA MET A 289 2.64 7.11 19.05
C MET A 289 1.72 7.31 20.27
N LEU A 290 1.40 6.24 20.99
CA LEU A 290 0.65 6.33 22.24
C LEU A 290 1.37 7.19 23.27
N VAL A 291 2.69 6.96 23.45
CA VAL A 291 3.52 7.78 24.35
C VAL A 291 3.63 9.22 23.86
N PHE A 292 3.73 9.44 22.55
CA PHE A 292 3.73 10.78 21.98
C PHE A 292 2.42 11.53 22.31
N CYS A 293 1.25 10.90 22.12
CA CYS A 293 -0.03 11.52 22.49
C CYS A 293 -0.09 11.91 23.96
N GLN A 294 0.53 11.13 24.85
CA GLN A 294 0.54 11.38 26.30
C GLN A 294 1.56 12.45 26.72
N THR A 295 2.74 12.50 26.10
CA THR A 295 3.91 13.23 26.62
C THR A 295 4.46 14.31 25.68
N GLY A 296 4.02 14.32 24.42
CA GLY A 296 4.59 15.14 23.35
C GLY A 296 6.03 14.75 22.98
N LYS A 297 6.45 13.53 23.33
CA LYS A 297 7.78 12.96 23.07
C LYS A 297 7.66 11.51 22.59
N ILE A 298 8.58 11.10 21.73
CA ILE A 298 8.78 9.69 21.38
C ILE A 298 9.69 9.06 22.45
N ARG A 299 9.50 7.77 22.78
CA ARG A 299 10.35 7.06 23.75
C ARG A 299 11.83 7.12 23.35
N ASN A 300 12.72 7.21 24.34
CA ASN A 300 14.14 6.99 24.10
C ASN A 300 14.37 5.49 23.86
N PHE A 301 14.96 5.18 22.72
CA PHE A 301 15.39 3.86 22.28
C PHE A 301 16.89 3.93 22.00
#